data_AF-K1WYM2-F1
#
_entry.id   AF-K1WYM2-F1
#
_cell.length_a   1.000
_cell.length_b   1.000
_cell.length_c   1.000
_cell.angle_alpha   90.00
_cell.angle_beta   90.00
_cell.angle_gamma   90.00
#
_symmetry.space_group_name_H-M   'P 1'
#
loop_
_entity.id
_entity.type
_entity.pdbx_description
1 polymer ?
#
loop_
_entity_poly.entity_id
_entity_poly.type
_entity_poly.pdbx_seq_one_letter_code
_entity_poly.pdbx_strand_id
1 'polypeptide(L)'
;MKNKTKINYSEIWGLREEKYKWLEEHDLSSTDWKELNPSDPYYFFVPKNDKGFEQYKAFWQVNKIFPVNSVGVVTGRDDFVIDFDRDQLERRIRSFIESKEDNDYIKAIFHLKDKPASKWFVSDTRTKLQEDPNWQNCFTKILYRPFDERWIFYHPTLVERTRKEVMKNMLEPNLALMTMRQVALDLPYTHFLITDQ
;
A
#
# COMPACT_ATOMS: atom_id res chain seq x y z
N MET A 1 -1.48 43.59 16.02
CA MET A 1 -0.77 42.37 16.45
C MET A 1 -1.76 41.22 16.34
N LYS A 2 -1.51 40.18 15.53
CA LYS A 2 -2.40 39.02 15.48
C LYS A 2 -2.23 38.26 16.81
N ASN A 3 -3.34 37.94 17.48
CA ASN A 3 -3.30 37.13 18.70
C ASN A 3 -2.60 35.79 18.41
N LYS A 4 -1.68 35.40 19.29
CA LYS A 4 -0.98 34.13 19.21
C LYS A 4 -2.00 33.01 19.46
N THR A 5 -2.32 32.23 18.44
CA THR A 5 -3.22 31.08 18.57
C THR A 5 -2.57 30.03 19.45
N LYS A 6 -3.30 29.56 20.47
CA LYS A 6 -2.87 28.44 21.33
C LYS A 6 -3.45 27.14 20.82
N ILE A 7 -2.65 26.08 20.86
CA ILE A 7 -3.06 24.73 20.49
C ILE A 7 -2.87 23.86 21.72
N ASN A 8 -3.95 23.27 22.21
CA ASN A 8 -3.95 22.43 23.39
C ASN A 8 -4.22 20.98 22.99
N TYR A 9 -3.54 20.06 23.66
CA TYR A 9 -3.59 18.64 23.37
C TYR A 9 -3.80 17.83 24.64
N SER A 10 -4.60 16.79 24.55
CA SER A 10 -4.73 15.73 25.54
C SER A 10 -5.02 14.43 24.81
N GLU A 11 -4.65 13.29 25.40
CA GLU A 11 -4.89 11.97 24.85
C GLU A 11 -5.34 11.00 25.93
N ILE A 12 -6.19 10.06 25.55
CA ILE A 12 -6.71 9.02 26.46
C ILE A 12 -6.52 7.67 25.78
N TRP A 13 -5.77 6.81 26.45
CA TRP A 13 -5.53 5.43 26.03
C TRP A 13 -6.23 4.47 26.97
N GLY A 14 -6.41 3.22 26.54
CA GLY A 14 -7.04 2.19 27.35
C GLY A 14 -8.34 1.66 26.76
N LEU A 15 -9.08 0.93 27.59
CA LEU A 15 -10.28 0.23 27.18
C LEU A 15 -11.39 1.21 26.82
N ARG A 16 -12.34 0.73 26.01
CA ARG A 16 -13.50 1.53 25.60
C ARG A 16 -14.28 2.05 26.81
N GLU A 17 -14.53 1.19 27.80
CA GLU A 17 -15.30 1.51 29.00
C GLU A 17 -14.60 2.57 29.88
N GLU A 18 -13.28 2.44 30.07
CA GLU A 18 -12.49 3.42 30.82
C GLU A 18 -12.50 4.80 30.16
N LYS A 19 -12.40 4.85 28.82
CA LYS A 19 -12.50 6.10 28.07
C LYS A 19 -13.87 6.75 28.20
N TYR A 20 -14.94 5.95 28.24
CA TYR A 20 -16.29 6.49 28.45
C TYR A 20 -16.46 7.06 29.85
N LYS A 21 -16.05 6.32 30.88
CA LYS A 21 -16.07 6.83 32.25
C LYS A 21 -15.27 8.14 32.37
N TRP A 22 -14.09 8.21 31.78
CA TRP A 22 -13.27 9.43 31.80
C TRP A 22 -14.00 10.60 31.13
N LEU A 23 -14.63 10.39 29.97
CA LEU A 23 -15.35 11.43 29.21
C LEU A 23 -16.67 11.87 29.88
N GLU A 24 -17.26 11.04 30.73
CA GLU A 24 -18.40 11.43 31.56
C GLU A 24 -17.98 12.32 32.75
N GLU A 25 -16.77 12.11 33.26
CA GLU A 25 -16.23 12.81 34.43
C GLU A 25 -15.45 14.09 34.06
N HIS A 26 -15.04 14.27 32.80
CA HIS A 26 -14.22 15.38 32.34
C HIS A 26 -14.83 16.13 31.15
N ASP A 27 -14.55 17.43 31.08
CA ASP A 27 -14.95 18.36 30.05
C ASP A 27 -13.77 19.26 29.62
N LEU A 28 -14.04 20.29 28.81
CA LEU A 28 -13.00 21.21 28.34
C LEU A 28 -12.27 21.96 29.47
N SER A 29 -12.93 22.19 30.61
CA SER A 29 -12.37 22.95 31.73
C SER A 29 -11.58 22.09 32.72
N SER A 30 -11.93 20.81 32.80
CA SER A 30 -11.36 19.82 33.73
C SER A 30 -10.32 18.90 33.08
N THR A 31 -10.24 18.86 31.75
CA THR A 31 -9.19 18.15 31.03
C THR A 31 -7.83 18.78 31.32
N ASP A 32 -6.84 17.95 31.65
CA ASP A 32 -5.45 18.39 31.72
C ASP A 32 -4.88 18.55 30.30
N TRP A 33 -4.66 19.82 29.93
CA TRP A 33 -4.24 20.21 28.59
C TRP A 33 -2.74 20.49 28.53
N LYS A 34 -2.07 19.86 27.56
CA LYS A 34 -0.70 20.19 27.18
C LYS A 34 -0.71 21.19 26.03
N GLU A 35 -0.16 22.39 26.24
CA GLU A 35 0.04 23.36 25.16
C GLU A 35 1.10 22.83 24.18
N LEU A 36 0.77 22.80 22.89
CA LEU A 36 1.68 22.45 21.80
C LEU A 36 2.18 23.71 21.10
N ASN A 37 3.40 23.62 20.56
CA ASN A 37 3.97 24.65 19.69
C ASN A 37 4.27 24.05 18.30
N PRO A 38 3.25 23.82 17.45
CA PRO A 38 3.46 23.23 16.14
C PRO A 38 4.33 24.14 15.28
N SER A 39 5.39 23.57 14.69
CA SER A 39 6.36 24.29 13.89
C SER A 39 6.45 23.74 12.47
N ASP A 40 6.99 24.57 11.58
CA ASP A 40 7.37 24.17 10.23
C ASP A 40 8.32 22.95 10.26
N PRO A 41 8.26 22.06 9.25
CA PRO A 41 7.34 22.06 8.10
C PRO A 41 6.05 21.27 8.32
N TYR A 42 5.91 20.58 9.45
CA TYR A 42 4.87 19.55 9.60
C TYR A 42 3.70 19.97 10.47
N TYR A 43 3.88 20.96 11.36
CA TYR A 43 2.87 21.45 12.29
C TYR A 43 2.16 20.31 13.05
N PHE A 44 2.94 19.41 13.67
CA PHE A 44 2.38 18.27 14.39
C PHE A 44 1.46 18.70 15.53
N PHE A 45 0.25 18.14 15.56
CA PHE A 45 -0.73 18.30 16.66
C PHE A 45 -0.67 17.15 17.66
N VAL A 46 0.52 16.59 17.82
CA VAL A 46 0.85 15.60 18.84
C VAL A 46 2.18 16.02 19.48
N PRO A 47 2.43 15.68 20.75
CA PRO A 47 3.72 15.92 21.36
C PRO A 47 4.84 15.24 20.56
N LYS A 48 5.84 16.03 20.15
CA LYS A 48 7.06 15.53 19.51
C LYS A 48 8.27 15.92 20.35
N ASN A 49 9.23 15.00 20.41
CA ASN A 49 10.55 15.29 20.91
C ASN A 49 11.42 15.69 19.72
N ASP A 50 11.66 16.98 19.55
CA ASP A 50 12.44 17.52 18.43
C ASP A 50 13.96 17.41 18.66
N LYS A 51 14.39 16.74 19.74
CA LYS A 51 15.81 16.50 20.00
C LYS A 51 16.40 15.71 18.84
N GLY A 52 17.42 16.29 18.18
CA GLY A 52 18.07 15.67 17.03
C GLY A 52 17.46 16.05 15.68
N PHE A 53 16.39 16.85 15.63
CA PHE A 53 15.69 17.15 14.37
C PHE A 53 16.55 17.93 13.38
N GLU A 54 17.32 18.92 13.84
CA GLU A 54 18.26 19.65 12.98
C GLU A 54 19.37 18.76 12.43
N GLN A 55 19.90 17.86 13.27
CA GLN A 55 20.88 16.86 12.83
C GLN A 55 20.26 15.88 11.82
N TYR A 56 19.03 15.43 12.05
CA TYR A 56 18.28 14.57 11.11
C TYR A 56 18.11 15.26 9.75
N LYS A 57 17.70 16.53 9.74
CA LYS A 57 17.53 17.32 8.50
C LYS A 57 18.83 17.53 7.73
N ALA A 58 19.98 17.45 8.38
CA ALA A 58 21.28 17.54 7.71
C ALA A 58 21.64 16.26 6.92
N PHE A 59 21.00 15.12 7.22
CA PHE A 59 21.21 13.89 6.43
C PHE A 59 20.50 13.94 5.09
N TRP A 60 20.97 13.11 4.16
CA TRP A 60 20.36 12.97 2.85
C TRP A 60 18.97 12.35 2.96
N GLN A 61 18.01 12.98 2.28
CA GLN A 61 16.67 12.41 2.19
C GLN A 61 16.68 11.17 1.29
N VAL A 62 15.97 10.12 1.71
CA VAL A 62 15.91 8.84 0.97
C VAL A 62 15.40 9.04 -0.47
N ASN A 63 14.42 9.92 -0.67
CA ASN A 63 13.89 10.25 -2.01
C ASN A 63 14.86 11.07 -2.89
N LYS A 64 15.96 11.59 -2.34
CA LYS A 64 17.05 12.21 -3.09
C LYS A 64 18.13 11.21 -3.47
N ILE A 65 18.36 10.22 -2.62
CA ILE A 65 19.23 9.07 -2.92
C ILE A 65 18.58 8.18 -3.99
N PHE A 66 17.27 7.93 -3.85
CA PHE A 66 16.46 7.13 -4.77
C PHE A 66 15.42 8.03 -5.48
N PRO A 67 15.80 8.72 -6.58
CA PRO A 67 14.93 9.67 -7.26
C PRO A 67 13.73 8.99 -7.94
N VAL A 68 13.84 7.70 -8.28
CA VAL A 68 12.75 6.87 -8.80
C VAL A 68 12.33 5.91 -7.70
N ASN A 69 11.15 6.15 -7.13
CA ASN A 69 10.58 5.34 -6.05
C ASN A 69 9.06 5.26 -6.19
N SER A 70 8.45 4.23 -5.61
CA SER A 70 7.01 4.06 -5.60
C SER A 70 6.57 3.19 -4.43
N VAL A 71 5.26 3.11 -4.24
CA VAL A 71 4.67 2.04 -3.43
C VAL A 71 4.71 0.72 -4.21
N GLY A 72 4.46 -0.39 -3.53
CA GLY A 72 4.37 -1.71 -4.15
C GLY A 72 3.26 -1.82 -5.21
N VAL A 73 3.32 -2.92 -5.95
CA VAL A 73 2.30 -3.33 -6.93
C VAL A 73 0.95 -3.49 -6.24
N VAL A 74 -0.13 -3.04 -6.91
CA VAL A 74 -1.50 -3.28 -6.44
C VAL A 74 -2.24 -4.04 -7.53
N THR A 75 -2.69 -5.26 -7.25
CA THR A 75 -3.43 -6.04 -8.25
C THR A 75 -4.91 -5.71 -8.24
N GLY A 76 -5.47 -5.46 -7.05
CA GLY A 76 -6.91 -5.28 -6.83
C GLY A 76 -7.73 -6.56 -6.95
N ARG A 77 -7.08 -7.73 -7.07
CA ARG A 77 -7.65 -9.08 -7.27
C ARG A 77 -6.60 -10.17 -6.99
N ASP A 78 -5.91 -10.07 -5.85
CA ASP A 78 -4.75 -10.90 -5.52
C ASP A 78 -5.02 -12.39 -5.70
N ASP A 79 -6.14 -12.88 -5.14
CA ASP A 79 -6.51 -14.29 -5.22
C ASP A 79 -6.60 -14.80 -6.66
N PHE A 80 -6.90 -13.95 -7.64
CA PHE A 80 -7.04 -14.35 -9.03
C PHE A 80 -5.71 -14.35 -9.80
N VAL A 81 -4.80 -13.42 -9.47
CA VAL A 81 -3.56 -13.19 -10.25
C VAL A 81 -2.29 -13.60 -9.52
N ILE A 82 -2.37 -14.08 -8.28
CA ILE A 82 -1.25 -14.54 -7.47
C ILE A 82 -1.50 -15.97 -7.00
N ASP A 83 -0.45 -16.79 -7.01
CA ASP A 83 -0.49 -18.16 -6.50
C ASP A 83 0.90 -18.60 -6.01
N PHE A 84 0.96 -19.59 -5.13
CA PHE A 84 2.21 -20.27 -4.80
C PHE A 84 2.70 -21.15 -5.96
N ASP A 85 1.77 -21.70 -6.74
CA ASP A 85 2.03 -22.63 -7.83
C ASP A 85 1.82 -21.95 -9.19
N ARG A 86 2.91 -21.89 -9.97
CA ARG A 86 2.92 -21.29 -11.31
C ARG A 86 1.88 -21.93 -12.22
N ASP A 87 1.76 -23.25 -12.20
CA ASP A 87 0.93 -23.98 -13.15
C ASP A 87 -0.55 -23.87 -12.77
N GLN A 88 -0.88 -23.80 -11.48
CA GLN A 88 -2.23 -23.47 -11.00
C GLN A 88 -2.64 -22.07 -11.44
N LEU A 89 -1.74 -21.09 -11.28
CA LEU A 89 -1.98 -19.74 -11.75
C LEU A 89 -2.17 -19.69 -13.27
N GLU A 90 -1.28 -20.35 -14.03
CA GLU A 90 -1.35 -20.39 -15.48
C GLU A 90 -2.65 -21.03 -15.97
N ARG A 91 -3.06 -22.18 -15.41
CA ARG A 91 -4.34 -22.83 -15.74
C ARG A 91 -5.53 -21.91 -15.50
N ARG A 92 -5.54 -21.20 -14.37
CA ARG A 92 -6.61 -20.26 -14.03
C ARG A 92 -6.70 -19.08 -15.00
N ILE A 93 -5.56 -18.46 -15.32
CA ILE A 93 -5.50 -17.36 -16.30
C ILE A 93 -5.91 -17.88 -17.69
N ARG A 94 -5.45 -19.07 -18.08
CA ARG A 94 -5.86 -19.72 -19.32
C ARG A 94 -7.37 -19.95 -19.39
N SER A 95 -7.96 -20.51 -18.34
CA SER A 95 -9.42 -20.70 -18.26
C SER A 95 -10.18 -19.38 -18.38
N PHE A 96 -9.67 -18.29 -17.81
CA PHE A 96 -10.28 -16.97 -17.97
C PHE A 96 -10.25 -16.46 -19.42
N ILE A 97 -9.12 -16.67 -20.12
CA ILE A 97 -8.92 -16.22 -21.50
C ILE A 97 -9.68 -17.09 -22.50
N GLU A 98 -9.55 -18.42 -22.39
CA GLU A 98 -10.00 -19.39 -23.40
C GLU A 98 -11.44 -19.90 -23.17
N SER A 99 -12.05 -19.62 -22.01
CA SER A 99 -13.41 -20.08 -21.73
C SER A 99 -14.44 -19.52 -22.72
N LYS A 100 -15.36 -20.39 -23.15
CA LYS A 100 -16.50 -20.04 -24.01
C LYS A 100 -17.72 -19.54 -23.22
N GLU A 101 -17.63 -19.57 -21.89
CA GLU A 101 -18.69 -19.11 -21.01
C GLU A 101 -18.81 -17.59 -21.02
N ASP A 102 -20.01 -17.10 -20.70
CA ASP A 102 -20.30 -15.68 -20.65
C ASP A 102 -19.55 -14.97 -19.50
N ASN A 103 -19.54 -13.64 -19.55
CA ASN A 103 -18.79 -12.83 -18.58
C ASN A 103 -19.39 -12.89 -17.17
N ASP A 104 -20.67 -13.19 -17.01
CA ASP A 104 -21.31 -13.29 -15.70
C ASP A 104 -20.92 -14.59 -15.00
N TYR A 105 -20.87 -15.70 -15.75
CA TYR A 105 -20.30 -16.96 -15.29
C TYR A 105 -18.84 -16.79 -14.86
N ILE A 106 -18.00 -16.16 -15.70
CA ILE A 106 -16.59 -15.89 -15.39
C ILE A 106 -16.42 -15.04 -14.14
N LYS A 107 -17.24 -14.00 -13.98
CA LYS A 107 -17.25 -13.19 -12.76
C LYS A 107 -17.58 -14.03 -11.53
N ALA A 108 -18.57 -14.93 -11.64
CA ALA A 108 -18.99 -15.78 -10.53
C ALA A 108 -17.89 -16.77 -10.11
N ILE A 109 -17.31 -17.52 -11.05
CA ILE A 109 -16.34 -18.59 -10.74
C ILE A 109 -15.00 -18.06 -10.22
N PHE A 110 -14.56 -16.88 -10.66
CA PHE A 110 -13.29 -16.27 -10.23
C PHE A 110 -13.50 -15.16 -9.19
N HIS A 111 -14.73 -14.99 -8.71
CA HIS A 111 -15.11 -13.95 -7.74
C HIS A 111 -14.68 -12.54 -8.17
N LEU A 112 -14.75 -12.26 -9.48
CA LEU A 112 -14.38 -10.97 -10.06
C LEU A 112 -15.58 -10.03 -10.08
N LYS A 113 -15.29 -8.73 -9.96
CA LYS A 113 -16.29 -7.66 -10.02
C LYS A 113 -15.79 -6.53 -10.90
N ASP A 114 -16.67 -6.02 -11.75
CA ASP A 114 -16.40 -4.82 -12.53
C ASP A 114 -16.15 -3.64 -11.59
N LYS A 115 -15.22 -2.76 -11.97
CA LYS A 115 -14.86 -1.55 -11.23
C LYS A 115 -15.03 -0.35 -12.16
N PRO A 116 -16.25 0.22 -12.29
CA PRO A 116 -16.51 1.35 -13.19
C PRO A 116 -15.66 2.58 -12.87
N ALA A 117 -15.41 2.84 -11.59
CA ALA A 117 -14.60 3.99 -11.14
C ALA A 117 -13.15 3.95 -11.68
N SER A 118 -12.58 2.75 -11.85
CA SER A 118 -11.25 2.55 -12.44
C SER A 118 -11.33 2.12 -13.92
N LYS A 119 -12.51 2.17 -14.54
CA LYS A 119 -12.78 1.71 -15.91
C LYS A 119 -12.27 0.30 -16.19
N TRP A 120 -12.43 -0.60 -15.21
CA TRP A 120 -12.02 -1.99 -15.35
C TRP A 120 -13.25 -2.88 -15.45
N PHE A 121 -13.38 -3.59 -16.56
CA PHE A 121 -14.47 -4.53 -16.83
C PHE A 121 -13.89 -5.89 -17.21
N VAL A 122 -14.55 -6.96 -16.76
CA VAL A 122 -14.15 -8.33 -17.09
C VAL A 122 -14.22 -8.57 -18.60
N SER A 123 -15.26 -8.07 -19.27
CA SER A 123 -15.42 -8.15 -20.73
C SER A 123 -14.18 -7.64 -21.46
N ASP A 124 -13.81 -6.38 -21.21
CA ASP A 124 -12.74 -5.69 -21.91
C ASP A 124 -11.39 -6.31 -21.60
N THR A 125 -11.22 -6.77 -20.37
CA THR A 125 -9.99 -7.43 -19.91
C THR A 125 -9.79 -8.77 -20.60
N ARG A 126 -10.85 -9.58 -20.72
CA ARG A 126 -10.82 -10.86 -21.44
C ARG A 126 -10.49 -10.65 -22.91
N THR A 127 -11.20 -9.73 -23.59
CA THR A 127 -10.96 -9.45 -25.01
C THR A 127 -9.51 -9.03 -25.26
N LYS A 128 -8.97 -8.10 -24.45
CA LYS A 128 -7.57 -7.66 -24.60
C LYS A 128 -6.56 -8.78 -24.39
N LEU A 129 -6.83 -9.72 -23.50
CA LEU A 129 -5.93 -10.85 -23.25
C LEU A 129 -6.06 -11.95 -24.30
N GLN A 130 -7.26 -12.14 -24.87
CA GLN A 130 -7.45 -13.04 -26.02
C GLN A 130 -6.72 -12.55 -27.27
N GLU A 131 -6.61 -11.22 -27.43
CA GLU A 131 -5.90 -10.57 -28.54
C GLU A 131 -4.38 -10.48 -28.32
N ASP A 132 -3.88 -10.77 -27.12
CA ASP A 132 -2.44 -10.72 -26.81
C ASP A 132 -1.80 -12.11 -27.02
N PRO A 133 -1.01 -12.32 -28.09
CA PRO A 133 -0.36 -13.62 -28.34
C PRO A 133 0.77 -13.92 -27.35
N ASN A 134 1.19 -12.96 -26.54
CA ASN A 134 2.35 -13.05 -25.66
C ASN A 134 1.98 -13.05 -24.17
N TRP A 135 0.71 -13.22 -23.81
CA TRP A 135 0.25 -13.14 -22.42
C TRP A 135 1.02 -14.11 -21.51
N GLN A 136 1.45 -15.27 -22.02
CA GLN A 136 2.22 -16.27 -21.27
C GLN A 136 3.59 -15.74 -20.78
N ASN A 137 4.11 -14.66 -21.35
CA ASN A 137 5.36 -14.05 -20.90
C ASN A 137 5.18 -13.18 -19.63
N CYS A 138 3.96 -13.03 -19.13
CA CYS A 138 3.66 -12.19 -17.97
C CYS A 138 3.66 -12.94 -16.63
N PHE A 139 4.01 -14.23 -16.61
CA PHE A 139 4.24 -14.95 -15.36
C PHE A 139 5.62 -14.65 -14.81
N THR A 140 5.68 -14.10 -13.61
CA THR A 140 6.93 -13.83 -12.90
C THR A 140 6.76 -14.06 -11.39
N LYS A 141 7.85 -13.96 -10.65
CA LYS A 141 7.85 -14.01 -9.19
C LYS A 141 7.57 -12.63 -8.60
N ILE A 142 6.98 -12.63 -7.41
CA ILE A 142 6.76 -11.44 -6.60
C ILE A 142 7.01 -11.78 -5.14
N LEU A 143 7.63 -10.86 -4.42
CA LEU A 143 7.64 -10.90 -2.96
C LEU A 143 6.31 -10.36 -2.43
N TYR A 144 5.33 -11.25 -2.23
CA TYR A 144 3.96 -10.88 -1.85
C TYR A 144 3.90 -10.31 -0.44
N ARG A 145 4.67 -10.92 0.47
CA ARG A 145 4.89 -10.47 1.86
C ARG A 145 6.36 -10.70 2.22
N PRO A 146 6.87 -10.14 3.33
CA PRO A 146 8.23 -10.43 3.77
C PRO A 146 8.48 -11.93 3.83
N PHE A 147 9.47 -12.39 3.05
CA PHE A 147 9.88 -13.79 2.93
C PHE A 147 8.81 -14.75 2.35
N ASP A 148 7.81 -14.22 1.66
CA ASP A 148 6.72 -14.96 1.00
C ASP A 148 6.78 -14.69 -0.51
N GLU A 149 7.58 -15.49 -1.21
CA GLU A 149 7.69 -15.44 -2.66
C GLU A 149 6.57 -16.24 -3.31
N ARG A 150 5.91 -15.63 -4.29
CA ARG A 150 4.79 -16.21 -5.03
C ARG A 150 4.92 -15.94 -6.52
N TRP A 151 4.13 -16.65 -7.32
CA TRP A 151 3.93 -16.33 -8.73
C TRP A 151 2.84 -15.28 -8.90
N ILE A 152 3.04 -14.37 -9.85
CA ILE A 152 2.06 -13.38 -10.27
C ILE A 152 1.90 -13.40 -11.79
N PHE A 153 0.67 -13.19 -12.24
CA PHE A 153 0.37 -12.81 -13.62
C PHE A 153 0.45 -11.28 -13.76
N TYR A 154 1.66 -10.78 -14.04
CA TYR A 154 1.98 -9.36 -14.06
C TYR A 154 1.67 -8.72 -15.42
N HIS A 155 0.37 -8.57 -15.72
CA HIS A 155 -0.11 -7.96 -16.96
C HIS A 155 -0.93 -6.68 -16.67
N PRO A 156 -0.74 -5.57 -17.41
CA PRO A 156 -1.39 -4.28 -17.14
C PRO A 156 -2.92 -4.29 -17.26
N THR A 157 -3.52 -5.28 -17.92
CA THR A 157 -5.00 -5.41 -17.96
C THR A 157 -5.57 -6.03 -16.68
N LEU A 158 -4.78 -6.82 -15.94
CA LEU A 158 -5.22 -7.51 -14.72
C LEU A 158 -4.60 -6.96 -13.44
N VAL A 159 -3.45 -6.28 -13.52
CA VAL A 159 -2.81 -5.61 -12.39
C VAL A 159 -3.20 -4.14 -12.38
N GLU A 160 -3.97 -3.73 -11.38
CA GLU A 160 -4.53 -2.37 -11.26
C GLU A 160 -3.46 -1.26 -11.26
N ARG A 161 -2.34 -1.48 -10.56
CA ARG A 161 -1.19 -0.56 -10.54
C ARG A 161 0.10 -1.35 -10.64
N THR A 162 0.59 -1.47 -11.87
CA THR A 162 1.86 -2.14 -12.18
C THR A 162 3.07 -1.41 -11.60
N ARG A 163 2.99 -0.08 -11.45
CA ARG A 163 4.13 0.77 -11.02
C ARG A 163 5.32 0.64 -11.98
N LYS A 164 5.03 0.55 -13.28
CA LYS A 164 6.01 0.32 -14.36
C LYS A 164 7.24 1.24 -14.30
N GLU A 165 7.12 2.48 -13.82
CA GLU A 165 8.26 3.40 -13.67
C GLU A 165 9.38 2.84 -12.78
N VAL A 166 9.01 2.16 -11.69
CA VAL A 166 9.96 1.47 -10.78
C VAL A 166 10.10 0.01 -11.17
N MET A 167 8.99 -0.70 -11.35
CA MET A 167 8.99 -2.16 -11.49
C MET A 167 9.63 -2.65 -12.77
N LYS A 168 9.72 -1.84 -13.84
CA LYS A 168 10.50 -2.21 -15.04
C LYS A 168 11.95 -2.54 -14.69
N ASN A 169 12.50 -1.92 -13.64
CA ASN A 169 13.89 -2.16 -13.21
C ASN A 169 14.00 -3.41 -12.33
N MET A 170 12.90 -3.92 -11.77
CA MET A 170 12.85 -5.13 -10.94
C MET A 170 12.51 -6.39 -11.75
N LEU A 171 12.11 -6.24 -13.01
CA LEU A 171 11.95 -7.37 -13.93
C LEU A 171 13.28 -7.92 -14.45
N GLU A 172 14.38 -7.22 -14.15
CA GLU A 172 15.76 -7.60 -14.42
C GLU A 172 16.49 -7.76 -13.07
N PRO A 173 17.65 -8.46 -13.01
CA PRO A 173 18.42 -8.59 -11.78
C PRO A 173 18.75 -7.22 -11.16
N ASN A 174 18.15 -6.93 -10.00
CA ASN A 174 18.27 -5.63 -9.34
C ASN A 174 18.00 -5.77 -7.84
N LEU A 175 18.28 -4.72 -7.06
CA LEU A 175 17.98 -4.67 -5.64
C LEU A 175 17.08 -3.47 -5.33
N ALA A 176 16.07 -3.69 -4.51
CA ALA A 176 15.21 -2.65 -3.98
C ALA A 176 15.30 -2.57 -2.46
N LEU A 177 15.28 -1.33 -1.95
CA LEU A 177 15.09 -1.03 -0.54
C LEU A 177 13.61 -0.73 -0.29
N MET A 178 12.94 -1.62 0.45
CA MET A 178 11.57 -1.43 0.90
C MET A 178 11.55 -0.72 2.25
N THR A 179 10.70 0.29 2.34
CA THR A 179 10.48 1.09 3.55
C THR A 179 8.98 1.27 3.77
N MET A 180 8.55 1.35 5.02
CA MET A 180 7.18 1.73 5.36
C MET A 180 6.99 3.25 5.21
N ARG A 181 5.99 3.69 4.45
CA ARG A 181 5.67 5.13 4.36
C ARG A 181 5.08 5.68 5.66
N GLN A 182 4.23 4.89 6.32
CA GLN A 182 3.61 5.22 7.60
C GLN A 182 3.59 3.96 8.46
N VAL A 183 3.96 4.11 9.72
CA VAL A 183 3.85 3.06 10.74
C VAL A 183 2.84 3.56 11.76
N ALA A 184 1.72 2.83 11.91
CA ALA A 184 0.72 3.06 12.94
C ALA A 184 0.92 2.06 14.09
N LEU A 185 2.16 1.89 14.51
CA LEU A 185 2.55 1.07 15.65
C LEU A 185 3.14 2.00 16.69
N ASP A 186 2.88 1.72 17.96
CA ASP A 186 3.53 2.38 19.08
C ASP A 186 4.94 1.79 19.31
N LEU A 187 5.73 1.74 18.23
CA LEU A 187 7.06 1.17 18.18
C LEU A 187 7.98 2.08 17.38
N PRO A 188 9.29 2.13 17.72
CA PRO A 188 10.28 2.79 16.89
C PRO A 188 10.24 2.24 15.46
N TYR A 189 10.51 3.13 14.49
CA TYR A 189 10.58 2.74 13.09
C TYR A 189 11.72 1.73 12.89
N THR A 190 11.37 0.49 12.56
CA THR A 190 12.30 -0.64 12.59
C THR A 190 12.21 -1.54 11.36
N HIS A 191 11.25 -1.30 10.47
CA HIS A 191 10.91 -2.22 9.39
C HIS A 191 11.50 -1.72 8.06
N PHE A 192 12.59 -2.37 7.65
CA PHE A 192 13.21 -2.23 6.35
C PHE A 192 13.45 -3.61 5.77
N LEU A 193 13.37 -3.75 4.45
CA LEU A 193 13.64 -5.01 3.78
C LEU A 193 14.35 -4.74 2.45
N ILE A 194 15.36 -5.55 2.16
CA ILE A 194 16.03 -5.57 0.86
C ILE A 194 15.47 -6.75 0.08
N THR A 195 15.13 -6.53 -1.19
CA THR A 195 14.60 -7.57 -2.10
C THR A 195 15.30 -7.48 -3.45
N ASP A 196 15.48 -8.62 -4.10
CA ASP A 196 15.85 -8.75 -5.50
C ASP A 196 14.66 -9.14 -6.41
N GLN A 197 13.49 -9.31 -5.81
CA GLN A 197 12.18 -9.56 -6.44
C GLN A 197 11.35 -8.28 -6.55
#